data_AF-A0A2V8BE37-F1
#
_entry.id   AF-A0A2V8BE37-F1
#
_cell.length_a   1.000
_cell.length_b   1.000
_cell.length_c   1.000
_cell.angle_alpha   90.00
_cell.angle_beta   90.00
_cell.angle_gamma   90.00
#
_symmetry.space_group_name_H-M   'P 1'
#
loop_
_entity.id
_entity.type
_entity.pdbx_description
1 polymer ?
#
loop_
_entity_poly.entity_id
_entity_poly.type
_entity_poly.pdbx_seq_one_letter_code
_entity_poly.pdbx_strand_id
1 'polypeptide(L)'
;MVSLAGAAAFAPRKSVMPASAAGAPNQDRTTTLDDQVDLGVTVYNSDIALIRDARNLQLARGTSDLRFMDIAATVNPATVHFRSVSEPASVSVLEQNYEYDLLEPDKLLRKYVGRDVTLVRVREDAG
;
A
#
# COMPACT_ATOMS: atom_id res chain seq x y z
N MET A 1 -3.74 -2.26 -0.02
CA MET A 1 -2.68 -1.55 0.75
C MET A 1 -1.38 -2.32 0.62
N VAL A 2 -0.19 -1.69 0.59
CA VAL A 2 1.14 -2.34 0.52
C VAL A 2 2.10 -1.46 1.31
N SER A 3 2.47 -1.82 2.55
CA SER A 3 3.47 -1.09 3.35
C SER A 3 4.83 -1.75 3.26
N LEU A 4 5.90 -0.95 3.19
CA LEU A 4 7.20 -1.33 2.63
C LEU A 4 8.33 -0.41 3.14
N ALA A 5 9.23 -0.94 3.97
CA ALA A 5 10.35 -0.20 4.54
C ALA A 5 11.70 -0.61 3.92
N GLY A 6 12.84 0.06 4.09
CA GLY A 6 14.11 -0.43 3.52
C GLY A 6 15.36 0.07 4.23
N ALA A 7 16.42 -0.75 4.35
CA ALA A 7 17.67 -0.39 5.03
C ALA A 7 18.93 -0.84 4.28
N ALA A 8 19.99 -0.02 4.33
CA ALA A 8 21.33 -0.29 3.80
C ALA A 8 22.38 -0.21 4.92
N ALA A 9 23.44 -1.04 4.86
CA ALA A 9 24.45 -1.14 5.91
C ALA A 9 25.90 -1.09 5.37
N PHE A 10 26.76 -0.29 6.02
CA PHE A 10 28.22 -0.45 6.04
C PHE A 10 28.81 0.15 7.33
N ALA A 11 29.81 -0.51 7.91
CA ALA A 11 30.53 -0.13 9.15
C ALA A 11 32.06 -0.34 8.95
N PRO A 12 32.97 0.28 9.74
CA PRO A 12 33.10 0.01 11.18
C PRO A 12 33.42 1.20 12.13
N ARG A 13 32.82 1.10 13.34
CA ARG A 13 33.21 1.46 14.72
C ARG A 13 33.84 2.83 15.09
N LYS A 14 33.09 3.59 15.90
CA LYS A 14 33.52 4.09 17.22
C LYS A 14 32.31 4.11 18.19
N SER A 15 32.50 3.56 19.38
CA SER A 15 31.48 3.30 20.39
C SER A 15 31.13 4.56 21.20
N VAL A 16 29.88 5.02 21.07
CA VAL A 16 29.15 5.84 22.05
C VAL A 16 27.70 5.32 22.07
N MET A 17 27.18 4.93 23.23
CA MET A 17 25.77 4.65 23.46
C MET A 17 25.41 5.00 24.91
N PRO A 18 24.14 5.31 25.24
CA PRO A 18 22.98 5.39 24.35
C PRO A 18 22.30 6.76 24.47
N ALA A 19 22.40 7.60 23.43
CA ALA A 19 21.41 8.65 23.25
C ALA A 19 20.20 7.99 22.60
N SER A 20 19.07 8.05 23.28
CA SER A 20 17.75 7.62 22.83
C SER A 20 17.54 7.96 21.34
N ALA A 21 17.62 6.96 20.48
CA ALA A 21 17.04 7.04 19.16
C ALA A 21 15.53 6.83 19.34
N ALA A 22 14.85 7.90 19.74
CA ALA A 22 13.43 8.00 19.54
C ALA A 22 13.20 7.77 18.05
N GLY A 23 12.55 6.65 17.71
CA GLY A 23 12.12 6.35 16.36
C GLY A 23 11.46 7.60 15.80
N ALA A 24 11.97 8.08 14.67
CA ALA A 24 11.25 9.09 13.90
C ALA A 24 9.82 8.55 13.71
N PRO A 25 8.78 9.39 13.88
CA PRO A 25 7.42 8.94 13.68
C PRO A 25 7.36 8.28 12.30
N ASN A 26 6.88 7.03 12.24
CA ASN A 26 6.56 6.39 10.97
C ASN A 26 5.67 7.38 10.23
N GLN A 27 6.21 7.96 9.17
CA GLN A 27 5.45 8.90 8.36
C GLN A 27 4.54 8.05 7.50
N ASP A 28 3.34 7.79 8.02
CA ASP A 28 2.25 7.15 7.30
C ASP A 28 1.91 8.01 6.09
N ARG A 29 2.47 7.63 4.94
CA ARG A 29 2.27 8.32 3.68
C ARG A 29 1.26 7.54 2.87
N THR A 30 0.28 8.22 2.29
CA THR A 30 -0.72 7.60 1.43
C THR A 30 -0.52 8.10 0.01
N THR A 31 -0.61 7.20 -0.96
CA THR A 31 -0.63 7.54 -2.38
C THR A 31 -1.94 7.10 -3.00
N THR A 32 -2.53 7.99 -3.80
CA THR A 32 -3.79 7.82 -4.53
C THR A 32 -3.53 7.90 -6.04
N LEU A 33 -4.59 7.86 -6.83
CA LEU A 33 -4.52 8.08 -8.28
C LEU A 33 -3.90 9.44 -8.68
N ASP A 34 -3.92 10.44 -7.80
CA ASP A 34 -3.36 11.78 -8.10
C ASP A 34 -1.83 11.77 -8.27
N ASP A 35 -1.15 10.80 -7.66
CA ASP A 35 0.31 10.66 -7.77
C ASP A 35 0.72 9.82 -9.00
N GLN A 36 -0.25 9.29 -9.75
CA GLN A 36 0.01 8.44 -10.92
C GLN A 36 0.56 9.26 -12.07
N VAL A 37 1.69 8.82 -12.61
CA VAL A 37 2.37 9.47 -13.74
C VAL A 37 2.40 8.62 -15.01
N ASP A 38 2.26 7.31 -14.88
CA ASP A 38 2.24 6.39 -16.02
C ASP A 38 1.43 5.13 -15.69
N LEU A 39 0.64 4.67 -16.67
CA LEU A 39 -0.16 3.46 -16.58
C LEU A 39 -0.04 2.66 -17.88
N GLY A 40 0.63 1.51 -17.80
CA GLY A 40 0.73 0.55 -18.89
C GLY A 40 -0.14 -0.67 -18.64
N VAL A 41 -0.88 -1.10 -19.67
CA VAL A 41 -1.71 -2.31 -19.61
C VAL A 41 -1.40 -3.20 -20.81
N THR A 42 -1.04 -4.45 -20.55
CA THR A 42 -0.87 -5.49 -21.58
C THR A 42 -1.88 -6.59 -21.33
N VAL A 43 -2.79 -6.83 -22.27
CA VAL A 43 -3.86 -7.82 -22.15
C VAL A 43 -3.44 -9.13 -22.82
N TYR A 44 -3.61 -10.25 -22.13
CA TYR A 44 -3.40 -11.60 -22.66
C TYR A 44 -4.74 -12.31 -22.90
N ASN A 45 -4.75 -13.29 -23.81
CA ASN A 45 -5.93 -14.08 -24.14
C ASN A 45 -6.26 -15.15 -23.07
N SER A 46 -6.05 -14.85 -21.80
CA SER A 46 -6.22 -15.78 -20.68
C SER A 46 -6.88 -15.09 -19.49
N ASP A 47 -7.70 -14.08 -19.77
CA ASP A 47 -8.41 -13.27 -18.77
C ASP A 47 -7.49 -12.62 -17.73
N ILE A 48 -6.21 -12.43 -18.09
CA ILE A 48 -5.22 -11.75 -17.29
C ILE A 48 -4.65 -10.56 -18.06
N ALA A 49 -4.34 -9.50 -17.32
CA ALA A 49 -3.62 -8.37 -17.84
C ALA A 49 -2.41 -8.09 -16.94
N LEU A 50 -1.29 -7.73 -17.56
CA LEU A 50 -0.15 -7.17 -16.85
C LEU A 50 -0.38 -5.66 -16.73
N ILE A 51 -0.39 -5.18 -15.49
CA ILE A 51 -0.54 -3.76 -15.16
C ILE A 51 0.80 -3.23 -14.67
N ARG A 52 1.22 -2.09 -15.23
CA ARG A 52 2.37 -1.31 -14.77
C ARG A 52 1.87 0.06 -14.33
N ASP A 53 1.83 0.28 -13.03
CA ASP A 53 1.51 1.57 -12.42
C ASP A 53 2.82 2.22 -11.94
N ALA A 54 3.09 3.46 -12.37
CA ALA A 54 4.18 4.26 -11.85
C ALA A 54 3.63 5.53 -11.20
N ARG A 55 4.06 5.77 -9.96
CA ARG A 55 3.68 6.94 -9.17
C ARG A 55 4.89 7.77 -8.78
N ASN A 56 4.72 9.08 -8.74
CA ASN A 56 5.77 9.99 -8.28
C ASN A 56 5.60 10.27 -6.79
N LEU A 57 6.52 9.74 -5.98
CA LEU A 57 6.44 9.78 -4.53
C LEU A 57 7.72 10.35 -3.94
N GLN A 58 7.56 11.25 -2.98
CA GLN A 58 8.67 11.72 -2.16
C GLN A 58 8.72 10.90 -0.88
N LEU A 59 9.70 10.00 -0.79
CA LEU A 59 9.94 9.22 0.41
C LEU A 59 10.95 9.95 1.31
N ALA A 60 10.61 10.07 2.60
CA ALA A 60 11.53 10.63 3.58
C ALA A 60 12.69 9.64 3.82
N ARG A 61 13.84 10.14 4.28
CA ARG A 61 14.94 9.25 4.68
C ARG A 61 14.54 8.47 5.93
N GLY A 62 14.87 7.18 5.94
CA GLY A 62 14.57 6.27 7.04
C GLY A 62 13.44 5.31 6.71
N THR A 63 12.80 4.79 7.75
CA THR A 63 11.64 3.90 7.62
C THR A 63 10.36 4.72 7.53
N SER A 64 9.56 4.48 6.49
CA SER A 64 8.25 5.10 6.30
C SER A 64 7.24 4.04 5.87
N ASP A 65 6.04 4.11 6.43
CA ASP A 65 4.91 3.29 5.99
C ASP A 65 4.22 3.95 4.80
N LEU A 66 4.11 3.23 3.69
CA LEU A 66 3.43 3.71 2.49
C LEU A 66 2.10 2.97 2.34
N ARG A 67 1.01 3.70 2.17
CA ARG A 67 -0.32 3.16 1.85
C ARG A 67 -0.59 3.38 0.38
N PHE A 68 -0.42 2.33 -0.41
CA PHE A 68 -0.77 2.33 -1.81
C PHE A 68 -2.28 2.06 -1.97
N MET A 69 -3.03 3.13 -2.27
CA MET A 69 -4.49 3.09 -2.48
C MET A 69 -4.84 2.91 -3.96
N ASP A 70 -6.10 2.61 -4.22
CA ASP A 70 -6.67 2.55 -5.57
C ASP A 70 -6.03 1.47 -6.47
N ILE A 71 -5.66 0.33 -5.87
CA ILE A 71 -5.20 -0.84 -6.61
C ILE A 71 -6.40 -1.59 -7.18
N ALA A 72 -6.22 -2.21 -8.35
CA ALA A 72 -7.23 -3.05 -8.97
C ALA A 72 -7.77 -4.12 -8.00
N ALA A 73 -9.09 -4.16 -7.85
CA ALA A 73 -9.80 -5.06 -6.93
C ALA A 73 -9.51 -6.55 -7.20
N THR A 74 -9.25 -6.91 -8.46
CA THR A 74 -9.01 -8.29 -8.90
C THR A 74 -7.52 -8.63 -9.03
N VAL A 75 -6.62 -7.83 -8.46
CA VAL A 75 -5.18 -8.09 -8.52
C VAL A 75 -4.82 -9.37 -7.75
N ASN A 76 -3.89 -10.15 -8.28
CA ASN A 76 -3.31 -11.28 -7.56
C ASN A 76 -2.21 -10.77 -6.62
N PRO A 77 -2.37 -10.86 -5.28
CA PRO A 77 -1.43 -10.27 -4.31
C PRO A 77 0.00 -10.82 -4.43
N ALA A 78 0.12 -12.10 -4.79
CA ALA A 78 1.41 -12.78 -4.92
C ALA A 78 2.23 -12.28 -6.13
N THR A 79 1.62 -11.47 -7.01
CA THR A 79 2.26 -10.95 -8.23
C THR A 79 2.61 -9.47 -8.13
N VAL A 80 2.25 -8.80 -7.03
CA VAL A 80 2.48 -7.37 -6.85
C VAL A 80 3.91 -7.12 -6.42
N HIS A 81 4.68 -6.43 -7.26
CA HIS A 81 6.05 -6.05 -6.95
C HIS A 81 6.19 -4.54 -6.94
N PHE A 82 6.69 -4.02 -5.82
CA PHE A 82 7.06 -2.62 -5.69
C PHE A 82 8.56 -2.45 -5.92
N ARG A 83 8.95 -1.47 -6.72
CA ARG A 83 10.35 -1.08 -6.90
C ARG A 83 10.46 0.41 -7.18
N SER A 84 11.55 1.02 -6.70
CA SER A 84 11.91 2.37 -7.12
C SER A 84 12.44 2.35 -8.56
N VAL A 85 11.89 3.20 -9.42
CA VAL A 85 12.34 3.37 -10.81
C VAL A 85 13.45 4.40 -10.91
N SER A 86 13.40 5.46 -10.10
CA SER A 86 14.40 6.54 -10.09
C SER A 86 15.70 6.13 -9.38
N GLU A 87 15.58 5.45 -8.24
CA GLU A 87 16.71 5.07 -7.39
C GLU A 87 16.56 3.62 -6.88
N PRO A 88 16.84 2.60 -7.71
CA PRO A 88 16.61 1.20 -7.36
C PRO A 88 17.44 0.70 -6.17
N ALA A 89 18.62 1.29 -5.92
CA ALA A 89 19.53 0.89 -4.84
C ALA A 89 19.25 1.61 -3.51
N SER A 90 18.52 2.73 -3.54
CA SER A 90 18.26 3.57 -2.37
C SER A 90 17.01 3.16 -1.60
N VAL A 91 16.08 2.46 -2.26
CA VAL A 91 14.80 2.03 -1.67
C VAL A 91 14.78 0.51 -1.58
N SER A 92 14.59 0.01 -0.37
CA SER A 92 14.42 -1.42 -0.10
C SER A 92 13.03 -1.69 0.47
N VAL A 93 12.65 -2.96 0.52
CA VAL A 93 11.37 -3.51 0.96
C VAL A 93 11.58 -4.42 2.17
N LEU A 94 11.04 -4.08 3.34
CA LEU A 94 11.16 -4.85 4.59
C LEU A 94 9.92 -5.71 4.74
N GLU A 95 8.76 -5.14 4.47
CA GLU A 95 7.48 -5.81 4.54
C GLU A 95 6.65 -5.45 3.31
N GLN A 96 5.66 -6.26 2.99
CA GLN A 96 4.63 -5.96 2.00
C GLN A 96 3.37 -6.66 2.44
N ASN A 97 2.46 -5.92 3.06
CA ASN A 97 1.16 -6.45 3.45
C ASN A 97 0.10 -6.03 2.42
N TYR A 98 -0.53 -7.00 1.74
CA TYR A 98 -1.67 -6.73 0.86
C TYR A 98 -2.98 -6.82 1.63
N GLU A 99 -3.55 -5.66 1.95
CA GLU A 99 -4.90 -5.58 2.52
C GLU A 99 -5.92 -5.26 1.42
N TYR A 100 -6.80 -6.22 1.19
CA TYR A 100 -8.00 -6.05 0.37
C TYR A 100 -9.19 -5.98 1.30
N ASP A 101 -9.69 -4.75 1.50
CA ASP A 101 -10.88 -4.55 2.31
C ASP A 101 -12.13 -4.85 1.49
N LEU A 102 -12.41 -6.14 1.34
CA LEU A 102 -13.76 -6.60 1.10
C LEU A 102 -14.54 -6.50 2.41
N LEU A 103 -14.90 -5.28 2.82
CA LEU A 103 -16.21 -5.06 3.42
C LEU A 103 -17.26 -5.35 2.34
N GLU A 104 -17.31 -6.60 1.86
CA GLU A 104 -18.45 -7.09 1.13
C GLU A 104 -19.66 -6.93 2.06
N PRO A 105 -20.71 -6.23 1.64
CA PRO A 105 -21.94 -6.13 2.42
C PRO A 105 -22.40 -7.52 2.89
N ASP A 106 -22.21 -8.54 2.06
CA ASP A 106 -22.51 -9.94 2.38
C ASP A 106 -21.65 -10.53 3.50
N LYS A 107 -20.38 -10.12 3.62
CA LYS A 107 -19.49 -10.58 4.71
C LYS A 107 -19.85 -9.91 6.03
N LEU A 108 -20.26 -8.64 5.99
CA LEU A 108 -20.85 -7.95 7.13
C LEU A 108 -22.15 -8.62 7.54
N LEU A 109 -23.10 -8.82 6.63
CA LEU A 109 -24.39 -9.48 6.92
C LEU A 109 -24.21 -10.90 7.47
N ARG A 110 -23.26 -11.68 6.92
CA ARG A 110 -22.92 -13.03 7.43
C ARG A 110 -22.43 -13.02 8.88
N LYS A 111 -21.69 -11.98 9.31
CA LYS A 111 -21.23 -11.83 10.71
C LYS A 111 -22.38 -11.58 11.69
N TYR A 112 -23.51 -11.08 11.20
CA TYR A 112 -24.69 -10.75 12.01
C TYR A 112 -25.88 -11.69 11.78
N VAL A 113 -25.65 -12.88 11.19
CA VAL A 113 -26.71 -13.91 11.10
C VAL A 113 -27.22 -14.26 12.50
N GLY A 114 -28.53 -14.11 12.70
CA GLY A 114 -29.19 -14.35 13.99
C GLY A 114 -29.12 -13.18 14.97
N ARG A 115 -28.72 -11.98 14.54
CA ARG A 115 -28.75 -10.75 15.36
C ARG A 115 -29.60 -9.68 14.66
N ASP A 116 -30.28 -8.85 15.43
CA ASP A 116 -30.99 -7.69 14.89
C ASP A 116 -29.98 -6.67 14.36
N VAL A 117 -30.15 -6.27 13.10
CA VAL A 117 -29.32 -5.26 12.43
C VAL A 117 -30.19 -4.12 11.92
N THR A 118 -29.68 -2.89 12.00
CA THR A 118 -30.35 -1.70 11.46
C THR A 118 -29.67 -1.29 10.16
N LEU A 119 -30.41 -1.34 9.05
CA LEU A 119 -29.93 -0.89 7.76
C LEU A 119 -30.17 0.62 7.62
N VAL A 120 -29.09 1.40 7.53
CA VAL A 120 -29.16 2.83 7.20
C VAL A 120 -28.77 2.99 5.74
N ARG A 121 -29.74 3.34 4.89
CA ARG A 121 -29.50 3.72 3.49
C ARG A 121 -29.60 5.23 3.38
N VAL A 122 -28.48 5.89 3.11
CA VAL A 122 -28.48 7.31 2.73
C VAL A 122 -28.95 7.40 1.28
N ARG A 123 -30.03 8.14 1.03
CA ARG A 123 -30.39 8.57 -0.33
C ARG A 123 -29.73 9.93 -0.56
N GLU A 124 -28.86 10.00 -1.55
CA GLU A 124 -28.50 11.29 -2.13
C GLU A 124 -29.64 11.70 -3.06
N ASP A 125 -30.41 12.70 -2.65
CA ASP A 125 -31.45 13.28 -3.46
C ASP A 125 -30.76 14.06 -4.60
N ALA A 126 -30.78 13.49 -5.81
CA ALA A 126 -30.48 14.25 -7.01
C ALA A 126 -31.63 15.24 -7.24
N GLY A 127 -31.32 16.53 -7.16
CA GLY A 127 -32.24 17.63 -7.41
C GLY A 127 -32.77 17.69 -8.84
#